data_AF-A0A5E4RZV8-F1
#
_entry.id   AF-A0A5E4RZV8-F1
#
_cell.length_a   1.000
_cell.length_b   1.000
_cell.length_c   1.000
_cell.angle_alpha   90.00
_cell.angle_beta   90.00
_cell.angle_gamma   90.00
#
_symmetry.space_group_name_H-M   'P 1'
#
loop_
_entity.id
_entity.type
_entity.pdbx_description
1 polymer ?
#
loop_
_entity_poly.entity_id
_entity_poly.type
_entity_poly.pdbx_seq_one_letter_code
_entity_poly.pdbx_strand_id
1 'polypeptide(L)'
;MATSEPDTLRDDIAASGVASAAAAPLTSLASTPSKSSTSSVSASTSSASHTPHAGAVGARPARQARGTRARSVDDEASEAFQHADVSPETVKRDAKRARRAPSPARAAEREQSRVTEQPGFVLHSYPYRETSLIIDVLTRDHGRVALVAKGAKRPHSALRGALQTFQPLSLAWLGKGELRTLTKAEWVGGLRPLEGDALLSGFYLNELLVKFCARDDAHDKLFQHYLTTLHHLAHGEPAGIILRAFERVLLRETGYAVAFDRCTQTRGKVAPERHYVFHPDRGVRPAGGDEPSDWPVVSGQTLLDMEQDDYSRAQTVQQSKLLMRFLLNHHLGGVPLNTRQILLDLQKL
;
A
#
# COMPACT_ATOMS: atom_id res chain seq x y z
N MET A 1 -23.75 -16.60 59.69
CA MET A 1 -25.08 -15.96 59.84
C MET A 1 -25.17 -14.94 58.72
N ALA A 2 -25.84 -15.27 57.62
CA ALA A 2 -27.28 -15.04 57.42
C ALA A 2 -27.54 -13.52 57.26
N THR A 3 -28.19 -12.95 56.25
CA THR A 3 -29.16 -13.42 55.24
C THR A 3 -29.54 -12.16 54.44
N SER A 4 -29.60 -12.23 53.10
CA SER A 4 -30.84 -12.02 52.30
C SER A 4 -31.26 -10.59 51.93
N GLU A 5 -31.33 -10.36 50.61
CA GLU A 5 -32.32 -9.56 49.83
C GLU A 5 -33.78 -9.75 50.29
N PRO A 6 -34.83 -8.97 49.86
CA PRO A 6 -35.12 -8.52 48.46
C PRO A 6 -35.81 -7.13 48.29
N ASP A 7 -35.69 -6.49 47.12
CA ASP A 7 -36.58 -6.46 45.93
C ASP A 7 -38.02 -5.96 46.16
N THR A 8 -38.38 -4.84 45.51
CA THR A 8 -39.75 -4.54 45.02
C THR A 8 -39.69 -3.52 43.85
N LEU A 9 -39.65 -4.07 42.64
CA LEU A 9 -40.58 -3.85 41.52
C LEU A 9 -41.22 -2.46 41.24
N ARG A 10 -41.09 -2.08 39.95
CA ARG A 10 -42.13 -1.54 39.01
C ARG A 10 -42.67 -0.13 39.25
N ASP A 11 -43.03 0.67 38.26
CA ASP A 11 -43.11 0.65 36.79
C ASP A 11 -43.05 2.15 36.40
N ASP A 12 -42.49 2.52 35.25
CA ASP A 12 -43.23 3.41 34.35
C ASP A 12 -42.65 3.49 32.95
N ILE A 13 -43.59 3.33 32.03
CA ILE A 13 -43.49 3.21 30.59
C ILE A 13 -43.87 4.57 30.00
N ALA A 14 -43.09 5.13 29.08
CA ALA A 14 -43.63 6.01 28.03
C ALA A 14 -42.65 6.13 26.85
N ALA A 15 -42.88 5.28 25.85
CA ALA A 15 -42.47 5.50 24.47
C ALA A 15 -43.54 6.35 23.76
N SER A 16 -43.13 7.39 23.06
CA SER A 16 -43.91 8.08 22.00
C SER A 16 -43.14 7.89 20.69
N GLY A 17 -43.63 7.21 19.65
CA GLY A 17 -44.92 7.39 18.98
C GLY A 17 -44.72 8.33 17.77
N VAL A 18 -44.02 7.86 16.73
CA VAL A 18 -44.54 7.57 15.37
C VAL A 18 -45.67 8.50 14.89
N ALA A 19 -45.39 9.26 13.83
CA ALA A 19 -46.41 9.78 12.91
C ALA A 19 -45.99 9.52 11.47
N SER A 20 -46.79 8.67 10.83
CA SER A 20 -46.81 8.30 9.42
C SER A 20 -47.68 9.29 8.65
N ALA A 21 -47.31 9.62 7.40
CA ALA A 21 -48.23 10.22 6.44
C ALA A 21 -48.01 9.59 5.06
N ALA A 22 -49.12 9.13 4.50
CA ALA A 22 -49.25 8.24 3.38
C ALA A 22 -49.26 8.94 2.01
N ALA A 23 -49.20 8.10 0.97
CA ALA A 23 -49.07 8.40 -0.45
C ALA A 23 -50.39 8.72 -1.20
N ALA A 24 -50.21 9.17 -2.46
CA ALA A 24 -51.00 8.94 -3.70
C ALA A 24 -51.62 10.20 -4.37
N PRO A 25 -52.05 10.18 -5.66
CA PRO A 25 -51.34 9.80 -6.91
C PRO A 25 -51.67 10.71 -8.15
N LEU A 26 -51.15 10.30 -9.34
CA LEU A 26 -51.49 10.67 -10.76
C LEU A 26 -50.88 12.00 -11.30
N THR A 27 -50.33 12.13 -12.52
CA THR A 27 -50.85 11.68 -13.84
C THR A 27 -49.75 11.70 -14.93
N SER A 28 -49.93 10.85 -15.95
CA SER A 28 -49.22 10.67 -17.22
C SER A 28 -49.28 11.87 -18.19
N LEU A 29 -48.27 12.05 -19.06
CA LEU A 29 -48.46 12.23 -20.52
C LEU A 29 -47.14 12.08 -21.31
N ALA A 30 -47.25 11.35 -22.41
CA ALA A 30 -46.19 11.03 -23.38
C ALA A 30 -46.16 12.02 -24.56
N SER A 31 -45.00 12.20 -25.21
CA SER A 31 -44.88 12.36 -26.67
C SER A 31 -43.42 12.54 -27.13
N THR A 32 -42.97 11.64 -28.01
CA THR A 32 -41.87 11.79 -29.01
C THR A 32 -42.45 12.38 -30.32
N PRO A 33 -41.77 12.47 -31.50
CA PRO A 33 -40.35 12.68 -31.86
C PRO A 33 -40.15 13.73 -33.01
N SER A 34 -38.89 14.12 -33.32
CA SER A 34 -38.47 14.54 -34.69
C SER A 34 -36.96 14.22 -34.87
N LYS A 35 -36.53 13.29 -35.75
CA LYS A 35 -36.16 13.47 -37.17
C LYS A 35 -35.43 14.81 -37.42
N SER A 36 -34.29 14.93 -38.10
CA SER A 36 -33.50 14.07 -38.99
C SER A 36 -32.33 14.92 -39.51
N SER A 37 -31.13 14.37 -39.71
CA SER A 37 -30.36 14.61 -40.94
C SER A 37 -29.06 13.81 -40.95
N THR A 38 -29.04 12.90 -41.91
CA THR A 38 -27.92 12.18 -42.51
C THR A 38 -26.84 13.12 -43.08
N SER A 39 -25.57 12.72 -42.96
CA SER A 39 -24.68 12.67 -44.13
C SER A 39 -23.44 11.82 -43.84
N SER A 40 -23.04 11.12 -44.88
CA SER A 40 -22.18 9.94 -44.96
C SER A 40 -20.85 10.25 -45.69
N VAL A 41 -19.92 9.29 -45.61
CA VAL A 41 -18.74 9.06 -46.49
C VAL A 41 -17.63 10.12 -46.32
N SER A 42 -16.33 9.82 -46.22
CA SER A 42 -15.52 8.85 -46.97
C SER A 42 -14.16 8.65 -46.30
N ALA A 43 -13.67 7.41 -46.32
CA ALA A 43 -12.25 7.12 -46.18
C ALA A 43 -11.55 7.29 -47.54
N SER A 44 -10.38 7.93 -47.56
CA SER A 44 -9.40 7.75 -48.62
C SER A 44 -8.00 8.02 -48.08
N THR A 45 -7.21 6.96 -48.13
CA THR A 45 -5.76 6.88 -47.99
C THR A 45 -5.00 7.89 -48.85
N SER A 46 -3.94 8.48 -48.32
CA SER A 46 -2.75 8.78 -49.11
C SER A 46 -1.48 8.76 -48.26
N SER A 47 -0.55 7.97 -48.77
CA SER A 47 0.86 7.86 -48.43
C SER A 47 1.62 9.15 -48.73
N ALA A 48 2.57 9.54 -47.87
CA ALA A 48 3.92 9.94 -48.31
C ALA A 48 4.86 10.13 -47.12
N SER A 49 6.04 9.56 -47.31
CA SER A 49 7.29 9.67 -46.58
C SER A 49 7.76 11.10 -46.29
N HIS A 50 8.27 11.34 -45.07
CA HIS A 50 9.48 12.14 -44.89
C HIS A 50 10.26 11.73 -43.63
N THR A 51 11.56 11.62 -43.85
CA THR A 51 12.69 11.24 -43.00
C THR A 51 12.92 12.17 -41.79
N PRO A 52 13.48 11.65 -40.68
CA PRO A 52 14.34 12.44 -39.82
C PRO A 52 15.82 12.01 -39.92
N HIS A 53 16.66 13.04 -39.86
CA HIS A 53 18.11 13.04 -39.94
C HIS A 53 18.73 12.34 -38.71
N ALA A 54 19.48 11.26 -38.93
CA ALA A 54 20.22 10.55 -37.88
C ALA A 54 21.66 11.06 -37.78
N GLY A 55 22.04 11.53 -36.60
CA GLY A 55 23.41 11.82 -36.20
C GLY A 55 24.20 10.53 -35.90
N ALA A 56 25.46 10.55 -36.31
CA ALA A 56 26.42 9.46 -36.19
C ALA A 56 26.97 9.30 -34.77
N VAL A 57 27.06 8.06 -34.27
CA VAL A 57 28.17 7.59 -33.39
C VAL A 57 28.38 6.10 -33.63
N GLY A 58 29.64 5.71 -33.87
CA GLY A 58 30.05 4.39 -34.34
C GLY A 58 30.00 3.26 -33.30
N ALA A 59 29.70 2.06 -33.81
CA ALA A 59 29.83 0.79 -33.12
C ALA A 59 30.97 -0.05 -33.73
N ARG A 60 31.82 -0.60 -32.86
CA ARG A 60 32.93 -1.52 -33.15
C ARG A 60 32.44 -2.87 -33.71
N PRO A 61 33.22 -3.56 -34.57
CA PRO A 61 32.82 -4.85 -35.11
C PRO A 61 33.11 -6.04 -34.17
N ALA A 62 32.24 -7.04 -34.29
CA ALA A 62 32.24 -8.32 -33.60
C ALA A 62 33.43 -9.23 -33.99
N ARG A 63 33.92 -10.00 -33.01
CA ARG A 63 34.97 -11.01 -33.20
C ARG A 63 34.33 -12.40 -33.36
N GLN A 64 34.67 -13.04 -34.48
CA GLN A 64 34.23 -14.36 -34.90
C GLN A 64 34.67 -15.49 -33.94
N ALA A 65 33.78 -16.49 -33.82
CA ALA A 65 34.01 -17.78 -33.21
C ALA A 65 34.98 -18.64 -34.04
N ARG A 66 35.87 -19.38 -33.35
CA ARG A 66 36.66 -20.46 -33.95
C ARG A 66 36.84 -21.61 -32.96
N GLY A 67 36.27 -22.76 -33.32
CA GLY A 67 36.96 -24.05 -33.41
C GLY A 67 37.41 -24.73 -32.11
N THR A 68 36.59 -25.68 -31.68
CA THR A 68 36.95 -26.83 -30.84
C THR A 68 38.11 -27.64 -31.43
N ARG A 69 39.12 -27.97 -30.61
CA ARG A 69 40.08 -29.05 -30.87
C ARG A 69 40.21 -29.92 -29.62
N ALA A 70 39.81 -31.17 -29.78
CA ALA A 70 40.07 -32.25 -28.85
C ALA A 70 41.58 -32.52 -28.72
N ARG A 71 42.03 -32.83 -27.51
CA ARG A 71 43.33 -33.49 -27.26
C ARG A 71 43.08 -34.72 -26.40
N SER A 72 43.65 -35.81 -26.90
CA SER A 72 43.69 -37.15 -26.35
C SER A 72 44.39 -37.20 -24.99
N VAL A 73 43.90 -38.12 -24.17
CA VAL A 73 44.46 -38.53 -22.89
C VAL A 73 45.43 -39.66 -23.21
N ASP A 74 46.71 -39.47 -22.86
CA ASP A 74 47.65 -40.58 -22.72
C ASP A 74 47.86 -40.82 -21.22
N ASP A 75 47.65 -42.09 -20.89
CA ASP A 75 47.88 -42.80 -19.64
C ASP A 75 49.40 -42.93 -19.37
N GLU A 76 49.79 -43.40 -18.19
CA GLU A 76 51.17 -43.58 -17.69
C GLU A 76 51.82 -42.36 -16.99
N ALA A 77 51.34 -42.07 -15.79
CA ALA A 77 52.22 -41.70 -14.68
C ALA A 77 51.61 -42.19 -13.36
N SER A 78 51.51 -43.52 -13.25
CA SER A 78 51.31 -44.21 -11.97
C SER A 78 52.61 -44.17 -11.16
N GLU A 79 52.45 -44.13 -9.84
CA GLU A 79 53.41 -44.65 -8.85
C GLU A 79 54.76 -43.95 -8.69
N ALA A 80 54.73 -42.79 -8.04
CA ALA A 80 55.77 -42.43 -7.06
C ALA A 80 55.18 -41.42 -6.08
N PHE A 81 54.86 -41.87 -4.87
CA PHE A 81 54.70 -41.12 -3.60
C PHE A 81 53.72 -41.87 -2.67
N GLN A 82 54.02 -43.15 -2.43
CA GLN A 82 53.63 -43.81 -1.18
C GLN A 82 54.81 -43.71 -0.22
N HIS A 83 54.51 -43.41 1.05
CA HIS A 83 55.42 -43.08 2.15
C HIS A 83 55.70 -41.59 2.37
N ALA A 84 54.74 -40.91 2.99
CA ALA A 84 55.03 -39.89 3.98
C ALA A 84 54.03 -40.02 5.14
N ASP A 85 54.58 -40.23 6.33
CA ASP A 85 53.91 -40.41 7.62
C ASP A 85 52.81 -39.38 7.89
N VAL A 86 51.61 -39.85 8.18
CA VAL A 86 50.57 -39.03 8.80
C VAL A 86 50.80 -39.06 10.31
N SER A 87 51.56 -38.09 10.81
CA SER A 87 51.64 -37.81 12.25
C SER A 87 50.24 -37.45 12.80
N PRO A 88 49.82 -37.98 13.96
CA PRO A 88 48.45 -37.86 14.47
C PRO A 88 48.12 -36.50 15.10
N GLU A 89 48.90 -35.43 14.85
CA GLU A 89 48.71 -34.13 15.50
C GLU A 89 47.89 -33.10 14.70
N THR A 90 47.51 -33.38 13.46
CA THR A 90 46.83 -32.38 12.61
C THR A 90 45.30 -32.46 12.57
N VAL A 91 44.68 -33.42 13.29
CA VAL A 91 43.21 -33.62 13.27
C VAL A 91 42.47 -32.96 14.47
N LYS A 92 43.15 -32.15 15.30
CA LYS A 92 42.53 -31.43 16.43
C LYS A 92 42.47 -29.91 16.27
N ARG A 93 42.32 -29.39 15.05
CA ARG A 93 42.04 -27.95 14.81
C ARG A 93 40.59 -27.62 14.41
N ASP A 94 39.72 -28.62 14.25
CA ASP A 94 38.28 -28.42 14.01
C ASP A 94 37.41 -28.54 15.27
N ALA A 95 38.02 -28.48 16.45
CA ALA A 95 37.28 -28.41 17.70
C ALA A 95 36.96 -26.96 18.07
N LYS A 96 35.70 -26.58 17.81
CA LYS A 96 34.94 -25.62 18.63
C LYS A 96 35.41 -24.17 18.51
N ARG A 97 35.06 -23.52 17.39
CA ARG A 97 34.80 -22.07 17.37
C ARG A 97 33.56 -21.79 18.22
N ALA A 98 33.70 -21.90 19.55
CA ALA A 98 32.71 -21.47 20.50
C ALA A 98 32.33 -20.03 20.12
N ARG A 99 31.06 -19.80 19.79
CA ARG A 99 30.54 -18.45 19.55
C ARG A 99 30.82 -17.65 20.82
N ARG A 100 31.88 -16.84 20.79
CA ARG A 100 32.29 -15.98 21.90
C ARG A 100 31.07 -15.17 22.31
N ALA A 101 30.61 -15.34 23.54
CA ALA A 101 29.47 -14.60 24.06
C ALA A 101 29.70 -13.10 23.82
N PRO A 102 28.67 -12.33 23.42
CA PRO A 102 28.83 -10.90 23.21
C PRO A 102 29.35 -10.27 24.50
N SER A 103 30.23 -9.26 24.36
CA SER A 103 30.70 -8.50 25.52
C SER A 103 29.49 -7.91 26.27
N PRO A 104 29.57 -7.71 27.59
CA PRO A 104 28.48 -7.14 28.39
C PRO A 104 27.94 -5.83 27.79
N ALA A 105 28.83 -4.99 27.26
CA ALA A 105 28.47 -3.75 26.56
C ALA A 105 27.62 -3.99 25.31
N ARG A 106 27.98 -4.97 24.47
CA ARG A 106 27.19 -5.33 23.27
C ARG A 106 25.87 -6.03 23.61
N ALA A 107 25.80 -6.73 24.74
CA ALA A 107 24.56 -7.32 25.22
C ALA A 107 23.59 -6.23 25.72
N ALA A 108 24.08 -5.28 26.51
CA ALA A 108 23.30 -4.13 26.99
C ALA A 108 22.80 -3.25 25.83
N GLU A 109 23.66 -2.98 24.84
CA GLU A 109 23.29 -2.20 23.65
C GLU A 109 22.23 -2.91 22.80
N ARG A 110 22.29 -4.25 22.72
CA ARG A 110 21.26 -5.05 22.05
C ARG A 110 19.92 -4.96 22.77
N GLU A 111 19.92 -5.06 24.10
CA GLU A 111 18.69 -4.97 24.90
C GLU A 111 18.03 -3.59 24.75
N GLN A 112 18.83 -2.52 24.75
CA GLN A 112 18.33 -1.15 24.51
C GLN A 112 17.79 -0.93 23.10
N SER A 113 18.11 -1.78 22.13
CA SER A 113 17.61 -1.71 20.75
C SER A 113 16.48 -2.69 20.46
N ARG A 114 16.03 -3.40 21.50
CA ARG A 114 15.04 -4.45 21.36
C ARG A 114 13.66 -3.84 21.42
N VAL A 115 12.85 -4.24 20.46
CA VAL A 115 11.45 -3.89 20.38
C VAL A 115 10.64 -5.18 20.41
N THR A 116 9.60 -5.21 21.23
CA THR A 116 8.76 -6.39 21.47
C THR A 116 7.28 -6.05 21.32
N GLU A 117 6.50 -7.05 20.91
CA GLU A 117 5.03 -7.01 20.88
C GLU A 117 4.43 -5.85 20.12
N GLN A 118 5.09 -5.41 19.05
CA GLN A 118 4.65 -4.27 18.27
C GLN A 118 3.58 -4.67 17.26
N PRO A 119 2.37 -4.08 17.33
CA PRO A 119 1.35 -4.29 16.34
C PRO A 119 1.81 -3.79 14.97
N GLY A 120 1.64 -4.63 13.94
CA GLY A 120 2.03 -4.26 12.59
C GLY A 120 1.43 -5.13 11.50
N PHE A 121 1.61 -4.68 10.27
CA PHE A 121 1.20 -5.34 9.04
C PHE A 121 2.36 -5.44 8.08
N VAL A 122 2.48 -6.57 7.37
CA VAL A 122 3.40 -6.67 6.23
C VAL A 122 2.81 -5.88 5.07
N LEU A 123 3.55 -4.89 4.57
CA LEU A 123 3.19 -4.12 3.37
C LEU A 123 3.72 -4.82 2.12
N HIS A 124 4.98 -5.24 2.17
CA HIS A 124 5.68 -5.86 1.06
C HIS A 124 6.75 -6.84 1.56
N SER A 125 7.08 -7.84 0.74
CA SER A 125 8.13 -8.81 1.04
C SER A 125 8.94 -9.13 -0.20
N TYR A 126 10.25 -9.25 -0.05
CA TYR A 126 11.18 -9.55 -1.13
C TYR A 126 12.19 -10.64 -0.71
N PRO A 127 12.51 -11.60 -1.59
CA PRO A 127 13.54 -12.59 -1.34
C PRO A 127 14.88 -11.94 -0.99
N TYR A 128 15.50 -12.38 0.10
CA TYR A 128 16.81 -11.90 0.53
C TYR A 128 17.71 -13.07 0.90
N ARG A 129 18.80 -13.27 0.14
CA ARG A 129 19.65 -14.47 0.25
C ARG A 129 18.85 -15.76 0.02
N GLU A 130 19.51 -16.89 0.24
CA GLU A 130 18.93 -18.21 0.00
C GLU A 130 17.72 -18.48 0.90
N THR A 131 17.83 -18.17 2.20
CA THR A 131 16.84 -18.59 3.22
C THR A 131 16.07 -17.45 3.89
N SER A 132 16.34 -16.17 3.56
CA SER A 132 15.76 -15.04 4.28
C SER A 132 14.82 -14.20 3.39
N LEU A 133 14.03 -13.35 4.03
CA LEU A 133 13.24 -12.31 3.38
C LEU A 133 13.66 -10.97 3.97
N ILE A 134 13.51 -9.91 3.20
CA ILE A 134 13.30 -8.59 3.79
C ILE A 134 11.82 -8.26 3.63
N ILE A 135 11.25 -7.71 4.68
CA ILE A 135 9.85 -7.26 4.73
C ILE A 135 9.82 -5.78 5.08
N ASP A 136 8.96 -5.05 4.38
CA ASP A 136 8.57 -3.70 4.80
C ASP A 136 7.26 -3.85 5.58
N VAL A 137 7.25 -3.34 6.81
CA VAL A 137 6.10 -3.41 7.71
C VAL A 137 5.64 -2.02 8.07
N LEU A 138 4.33 -1.83 8.19
CA LEU A 138 3.74 -0.70 8.89
C LEU A 138 3.52 -1.13 10.33
N THR A 139 4.10 -0.41 11.29
CA THR A 139 3.94 -0.64 12.72
C THR A 139 3.24 0.55 13.35
N ARG A 140 2.56 0.33 14.46
CA ARG A 140 1.84 1.40 15.17
C ARG A 140 2.82 2.45 15.70
N ASP A 141 3.74 2.03 16.56
CA ASP A 141 4.53 2.97 17.36
C ASP A 141 5.85 3.39 16.66
N HIS A 142 6.24 2.70 15.59
CA HIS A 142 7.51 2.96 14.88
C HIS A 142 7.31 3.25 13.38
N GLY A 143 6.06 3.39 12.92
CA GLY A 143 5.79 3.70 11.53
C GLY A 143 6.25 2.61 10.58
N ARG A 144 6.73 3.01 9.40
CA ARG A 144 7.22 2.07 8.39
C ARG A 144 8.66 1.64 8.67
N VAL A 145 8.87 0.34 8.86
CA VAL A 145 10.18 -0.25 9.21
C VAL A 145 10.55 -1.37 8.24
N ALA A 146 11.82 -1.44 7.85
CA ALA A 146 12.35 -2.57 7.07
C ALA A 146 13.02 -3.61 7.98
N LEU A 147 12.61 -4.87 7.86
CA LEU A 147 13.07 -5.97 8.71
C LEU A 147 13.61 -7.14 7.89
N VAL A 148 14.74 -7.72 8.30
CA VAL A 148 15.25 -9.00 7.80
C VAL A 148 14.65 -10.14 8.59
N ALA A 149 13.85 -10.97 7.93
CA ALA A 149 13.32 -12.22 8.46
C ALA A 149 14.25 -13.39 8.09
N LYS A 150 15.21 -13.68 8.99
CA LYS A 150 16.23 -14.72 8.77
C LYS A 150 15.60 -16.11 8.80
N GLY A 151 15.88 -16.92 7.78
CA GLY A 151 15.37 -18.29 7.71
C GLY A 151 13.88 -18.40 7.35
N ALA A 152 13.19 -17.29 7.06
CA ALA A 152 11.77 -17.26 6.76
C ALA A 152 11.35 -18.13 5.55
N LYS A 153 12.28 -18.43 4.63
CA LYS A 153 12.00 -19.28 3.46
C LYS A 153 12.09 -20.78 3.77
N ARG A 154 12.65 -21.19 4.90
CA ARG A 154 12.85 -22.61 5.26
C ARG A 154 11.49 -23.32 5.41
N PRO A 155 11.37 -24.61 5.04
CA PRO A 155 10.10 -25.34 5.06
C PRO A 155 9.40 -25.32 6.44
N HIS A 156 10.15 -25.50 7.52
CA HIS A 156 9.61 -25.56 8.89
C HIS A 156 9.79 -24.25 9.69
N SER A 157 9.94 -23.12 8.99
CA SER A 157 10.07 -21.82 9.66
C SER A 157 8.72 -21.32 10.17
N ALA A 158 8.62 -21.02 11.46
CA ALA A 158 7.43 -20.35 12.03
C ALA A 158 7.11 -19.02 11.33
N LEU A 159 8.15 -18.28 10.88
CA LEU A 159 7.98 -17.02 10.16
C LEU A 159 7.39 -17.19 8.77
N ARG A 160 7.46 -18.38 8.16
CA ARG A 160 6.98 -18.61 6.78
C ARG A 160 5.47 -18.44 6.67
N GLY A 161 4.74 -18.98 7.66
CA GLY A 161 3.27 -18.89 7.71
C GLY A 161 2.76 -17.58 8.32
N ALA A 162 3.55 -16.96 9.21
CA ALA A 162 3.13 -15.76 9.93
C ALA A 162 3.21 -14.48 9.09
N LEU A 163 4.17 -14.36 8.16
CA LEU A 163 4.44 -13.13 7.41
C LEU A 163 3.49 -12.92 6.21
N GLN A 164 2.17 -13.03 6.45
CA GLN A 164 1.14 -12.78 5.45
C GLN A 164 0.78 -11.30 5.39
N THR A 165 0.59 -10.80 4.17
CA THR A 165 0.07 -9.45 3.91
C THR A 165 -1.37 -9.33 4.42
N PHE A 166 -1.77 -8.12 4.84
CA PHE A 166 -3.12 -7.80 5.33
C PHE A 166 -3.55 -8.48 6.63
N GLN A 167 -2.67 -9.29 7.24
CA GLN A 167 -2.92 -9.94 8.51
C GLN A 167 -2.31 -9.12 9.67
N PRO A 168 -3.04 -8.91 10.79
CA PRO A 168 -2.49 -8.23 11.95
C PRO A 168 -1.44 -9.10 12.64
N LEU A 169 -0.26 -8.54 12.87
CA LEU A 169 0.86 -9.22 13.50
C LEU A 169 1.32 -8.52 14.78
N SER A 170 1.81 -9.31 15.72
CA SER A 170 2.66 -8.86 16.83
C SER A 170 4.11 -9.15 16.46
N LEU A 171 4.90 -8.10 16.32
CA LEU A 171 6.26 -8.13 15.79
C LEU A 171 7.28 -7.81 16.90
N ALA A 172 8.42 -8.50 16.85
CA ALA A 172 9.56 -8.16 17.70
C ALA A 172 10.85 -8.15 16.87
N TRP A 173 11.70 -7.16 17.07
CA TRP A 173 12.96 -7.02 16.33
C TRP A 173 14.08 -6.43 17.19
N LEU A 174 15.30 -6.52 16.67
CA LEU A 174 16.48 -5.87 17.26
C LEU A 174 17.25 -5.07 16.22
N GLY A 175 17.88 -3.99 16.69
CA GLY A 175 18.83 -3.16 15.94
C GLY A 175 18.36 -1.71 15.79
N LYS A 176 19.31 -0.81 15.54
CA LYS A 176 19.09 0.65 15.45
C LYS A 176 19.35 1.24 14.06
N GLY A 177 19.60 0.40 13.04
CA GLY A 177 19.82 0.84 11.66
C GLY A 177 18.55 0.82 10.80
N GLU A 178 18.69 1.28 9.55
CA GLU A 178 17.66 1.26 8.50
C GLU A 178 17.04 -0.12 8.25
N LEU A 179 17.84 -1.16 8.45
CA LEU A 179 17.43 -2.55 8.26
C LEU A 179 17.67 -3.33 9.54
N ARG A 180 16.58 -3.67 10.24
CA ARG A 180 16.62 -4.35 11.55
C ARG A 180 16.40 -5.84 11.39
N THR A 181 16.70 -6.64 12.42
CA THR A 181 16.50 -8.10 12.37
C THR A 181 15.18 -8.46 13.05
N LEU A 182 14.25 -9.05 12.31
CA LEU A 182 13.04 -9.65 12.88
C LEU A 182 13.43 -10.84 13.75
N THR A 183 12.88 -10.89 14.95
CA THR A 183 13.09 -11.99 15.91
C THR A 183 11.85 -12.80 16.20
N LYS A 184 10.67 -12.17 16.18
CA LYS A 184 9.39 -12.83 16.40
C LYS A 184 8.33 -12.17 15.52
N ALA A 185 7.46 -12.97 14.95
CA ALA A 185 6.23 -12.52 14.32
C ALA A 185 5.13 -13.52 14.68
N GLU A 186 4.08 -13.03 15.30
CA GLU A 186 2.92 -13.83 15.69
C GLU A 186 1.67 -13.23 15.07
N TRP A 187 0.82 -14.09 14.51
CA TRP A 187 -0.47 -13.67 14.01
C TRP A 187 -1.42 -13.41 15.18
N VAL A 188 -2.04 -12.23 15.19
CA VAL A 188 -2.99 -11.83 16.23
C VAL A 188 -4.42 -12.28 15.89
N GLY A 189 -4.70 -12.50 14.60
CA GLY A 189 -6.06 -12.78 14.13
C GLY A 189 -6.93 -11.53 14.04
N GLY A 190 -8.24 -11.74 13.85
CA GLY A 190 -9.25 -10.68 13.90
C GLY A 190 -9.60 -10.01 12.57
N LEU A 191 -8.91 -10.32 11.47
CA LEU A 191 -9.30 -9.89 10.12
C LEU A 191 -9.62 -11.08 9.24
N ARG A 192 -10.72 -10.96 8.48
CA ARG A 192 -11.04 -11.87 7.38
C ARG A 192 -10.05 -11.63 6.22
N PRO A 193 -9.58 -12.68 5.52
CA PRO A 193 -8.76 -12.52 4.33
C PRO A 193 -9.43 -11.66 3.26
N LEU A 194 -8.64 -10.87 2.54
CA LEU A 194 -9.12 -10.13 1.36
C LEU A 194 -9.14 -11.04 0.14
N GLU A 195 -10.19 -10.92 -0.67
CA GLU A 195 -10.40 -11.71 -1.88
C GLU A 195 -10.85 -10.82 -3.05
N GLY A 196 -10.66 -11.29 -4.30
CA GLY A 196 -11.12 -10.58 -5.50
C GLY A 196 -10.68 -9.12 -5.58
N ASP A 197 -11.63 -8.22 -5.87
CA ASP A 197 -11.37 -6.77 -6.01
C ASP A 197 -10.91 -6.12 -4.70
N ALA A 198 -11.32 -6.66 -3.54
CA ALA A 198 -10.88 -6.18 -2.24
C ALA A 198 -9.39 -6.45 -2.03
N LEU A 199 -8.88 -7.58 -2.53
CA LEU A 199 -7.45 -7.91 -2.48
C LEU A 199 -6.62 -6.91 -3.30
N LEU A 200 -7.06 -6.56 -4.51
CA LEU A 200 -6.40 -5.53 -5.33
C LEU A 200 -6.45 -4.16 -4.65
N SER A 201 -7.58 -3.82 -4.03
CA SER A 201 -7.72 -2.60 -3.23
C SER A 201 -6.77 -2.59 -2.03
N GLY A 202 -6.57 -3.73 -1.36
CA GLY A 202 -5.57 -3.90 -0.31
C GLY A 202 -4.15 -3.60 -0.79
N PHE A 203 -3.75 -4.15 -1.94
CA PHE A 203 -2.43 -3.87 -2.51
C PHE A 203 -2.24 -2.41 -2.87
N TYR A 204 -3.30 -1.75 -3.36
CA TYR A 204 -3.28 -0.31 -3.65
C TYR A 204 -2.96 0.50 -2.38
N LEU A 205 -3.61 0.17 -1.26
CA LEU A 205 -3.33 0.81 0.03
C LEU A 205 -1.89 0.60 0.49
N ASN A 206 -1.37 -0.63 0.36
CA ASN A 206 0.02 -0.92 0.72
C ASN A 206 1.01 -0.12 -0.13
N GLU A 207 0.76 -0.02 -1.43
CA GLU A 207 1.58 0.76 -2.33
C GLU A 207 1.57 2.24 -1.94
N LEU A 208 0.40 2.81 -1.63
CA LEU A 208 0.30 4.18 -1.13
C LEU A 208 1.12 4.37 0.15
N LEU A 209 1.00 3.49 1.15
CA LEU A 209 1.81 3.56 2.37
C LEU A 209 3.32 3.49 2.07
N VAL A 210 3.73 2.68 1.10
CA VAL A 210 5.13 2.59 0.66
C VAL A 210 5.60 3.86 -0.09
N LYS A 211 4.70 4.61 -0.72
CA LYS A 211 5.07 5.84 -1.43
C LYS A 211 5.02 7.09 -0.55
N PHE A 212 4.05 7.17 0.36
CA PHE A 212 3.74 8.39 1.09
C PHE A 212 4.29 8.44 2.52
N CYS A 213 4.47 7.29 3.20
CA CYS A 213 5.01 7.29 4.56
C CYS A 213 6.55 7.34 4.54
N ALA A 214 7.15 8.17 5.39
CA ALA A 214 8.58 8.11 5.67
C ALA A 214 8.92 6.83 6.46
N ARG A 215 10.19 6.43 6.46
CA ARG A 215 10.65 5.35 7.35
C ARG A 215 10.78 5.88 8.77
N ASP A 216 10.50 5.02 9.74
CA ASP A 216 10.63 5.34 11.18
C ASP A 216 9.82 6.56 11.65
N ASP A 217 8.77 6.92 10.90
CA ASP A 217 7.83 7.99 11.24
C ASP A 217 6.45 7.40 11.54
N ALA A 218 6.02 7.53 12.79
CA ALA A 218 4.82 6.89 13.31
C ALA A 218 3.57 7.75 13.07
N HIS A 219 2.52 7.11 12.53
CA HIS A 219 1.23 7.75 12.25
C HIS A 219 0.10 6.91 12.86
N ASP A 220 -0.14 7.05 14.17
CA ASP A 220 -1.11 6.24 14.92
C ASP A 220 -2.52 6.25 14.30
N LYS A 221 -2.99 7.44 13.89
CA LYS A 221 -4.31 7.59 13.27
C LYS A 221 -4.39 6.88 11.92
N LEU A 222 -3.35 7.01 11.10
CA LEU A 222 -3.26 6.33 9.82
C LEU A 222 -3.20 4.81 10.00
N PHE A 223 -2.47 4.32 11.00
CA PHE A 223 -2.41 2.90 11.35
C PHE A 223 -3.79 2.35 11.69
N GLN A 224 -4.52 3.04 12.58
CA GLN A 224 -5.89 2.63 12.96
C GLN A 224 -6.83 2.67 11.77
N HIS A 225 -6.75 3.72 10.95
CA HIS A 225 -7.61 3.87 9.78
C HIS A 225 -7.30 2.83 8.68
N TYR A 226 -6.04 2.42 8.52
CA TYR A 226 -5.65 1.29 7.67
C TYR A 226 -6.30 -0.02 8.14
N LEU A 227 -6.26 -0.32 9.44
CA LEU A 227 -6.94 -1.49 10.02
C LEU A 227 -8.45 -1.46 9.75
N THR A 228 -9.11 -0.34 10.01
CA THR A 228 -10.55 -0.16 9.74
C THR A 228 -10.86 -0.32 8.25
N THR A 229 -10.01 0.22 7.38
CA THR A 229 -10.14 0.09 5.93
C THR A 229 -10.07 -1.36 5.47
N LEU A 230 -9.07 -2.13 5.95
CA LEU A 230 -8.97 -3.56 5.65
C LEU A 230 -10.20 -4.33 6.15
N HIS A 231 -10.70 -3.99 7.34
CA HIS A 231 -11.92 -4.61 7.88
C HIS A 231 -13.13 -4.37 6.97
N HIS A 232 -13.38 -3.14 6.53
CA HIS A 232 -14.50 -2.84 5.63
C HIS A 232 -14.36 -3.53 4.27
N LEU A 233 -13.15 -3.51 3.67
CA LEU A 233 -12.89 -4.22 2.42
C LEU A 233 -13.15 -5.73 2.54
N ALA A 234 -12.74 -6.34 3.66
CA ALA A 234 -12.98 -7.76 3.90
C ALA A 234 -14.47 -8.12 4.06
N HIS A 235 -15.31 -7.15 4.45
CA HIS A 235 -16.76 -7.32 4.56
C HIS A 235 -17.54 -6.92 3.31
N GLY A 236 -16.84 -6.60 2.21
CA GLY A 236 -17.48 -6.30 0.93
C GLY A 236 -18.14 -4.92 0.85
N GLU A 237 -17.78 -4.01 1.75
CA GLU A 237 -18.23 -2.62 1.69
C GLU A 237 -17.72 -1.94 0.39
N PRO A 238 -18.41 -0.93 -0.15
CA PRO A 238 -18.05 -0.31 -1.43
C PRO A 238 -16.64 0.30 -1.42
N ALA A 239 -15.69 -0.38 -2.08
CA ALA A 239 -14.28 0.02 -2.13
C ALA A 239 -14.07 1.47 -2.61
N GLY A 240 -14.92 1.96 -3.52
CA GLY A 240 -14.84 3.33 -4.01
C GLY A 240 -14.82 4.36 -2.88
N ILE A 241 -15.74 4.22 -1.91
CA ILE A 241 -15.90 5.12 -0.76
C ILE A 241 -14.77 4.94 0.24
N ILE A 242 -14.53 3.68 0.66
CA ILE A 242 -13.54 3.33 1.67
C ILE A 242 -12.14 3.82 1.26
N LEU A 243 -11.78 3.65 -0.01
CA LEU A 243 -10.50 4.10 -0.51
C LEU A 243 -10.37 5.62 -0.49
N ARG A 244 -11.45 6.38 -0.72
CA ARG A 244 -11.39 7.86 -0.65
C ARG A 244 -11.20 8.34 0.79
N ALA A 245 -11.90 7.73 1.74
CA ALA A 245 -11.72 8.02 3.16
C ALA A 245 -10.26 7.79 3.58
N PHE A 246 -9.70 6.64 3.19
CA PHE A 246 -8.30 6.31 3.48
C PHE A 246 -7.31 7.29 2.87
N GLU A 247 -7.45 7.61 1.58
CA GLU A 247 -6.54 8.53 0.88
C GLU A 247 -6.53 9.92 1.51
N ARG A 248 -7.70 10.41 1.94
CA ARG A 248 -7.83 11.69 2.64
C ARG A 248 -7.07 11.67 3.96
N VAL A 249 -7.22 10.61 4.75
CA VAL A 249 -6.50 10.44 6.02
C VAL A 249 -5.00 10.31 5.76
N LEU A 250 -4.59 9.52 4.77
CA LEU A 250 -3.20 9.36 4.36
C LEU A 250 -2.56 10.71 4.05
N LEU A 251 -3.15 11.48 3.12
CA LEU A 251 -2.59 12.76 2.70
C LEU A 251 -2.53 13.77 3.86
N ARG A 252 -3.49 13.73 4.79
CA ARG A 252 -3.49 14.60 5.97
C ARG A 252 -2.40 14.23 6.97
N GLU A 253 -2.32 12.96 7.34
CA GLU A 253 -1.37 12.49 8.36
C GLU A 253 0.09 12.55 7.87
N THR A 254 0.31 12.45 6.56
CA THR A 254 1.63 12.62 5.93
C THR A 254 1.95 14.07 5.56
N GLY A 255 1.04 15.02 5.82
CA GLY A 255 1.25 16.45 5.63
C GLY A 255 1.13 16.96 4.18
N TYR A 256 0.68 16.13 3.23
CA TYR A 256 0.46 16.52 1.84
C TYR A 256 -0.87 17.24 1.59
N ALA A 257 -1.84 17.12 2.49
CA ALA A 257 -3.10 17.84 2.40
C ALA A 257 -3.49 18.53 3.71
N VAL A 258 -3.97 19.76 3.58
CA VAL A 258 -4.61 20.52 4.66
C VAL A 258 -6.12 20.22 4.71
N ALA A 259 -6.83 20.92 5.60
CA ALA A 259 -8.28 20.78 5.74
C ALA A 259 -9.04 21.14 4.45
N PHE A 260 -10.07 20.36 4.12
CA PHE A 260 -10.90 20.56 2.92
C PHE A 260 -12.03 21.57 3.16
N ASP A 261 -12.34 21.88 4.42
CA ASP A 261 -13.44 22.77 4.82
C ASP A 261 -13.03 24.25 4.94
N ARG A 262 -11.76 24.60 4.70
CA ARG A 262 -11.27 25.98 4.81
C ARG A 262 -10.66 26.47 3.50
N CYS A 263 -11.14 27.63 3.05
CA CYS A 263 -10.61 28.32 1.90
C CYS A 263 -9.38 29.15 2.28
N THR A 264 -8.27 28.97 1.60
CA THR A 264 -7.01 29.64 1.92
C THR A 264 -6.97 31.10 1.47
N GLN A 265 -7.70 31.43 0.40
CA GLN A 265 -7.81 32.81 -0.09
C GLN A 265 -8.73 33.66 0.78
N THR A 266 -9.93 33.17 1.13
CA THR A 266 -10.88 33.93 1.97
C THR A 266 -10.63 33.76 3.47
N ARG A 267 -9.81 32.78 3.86
CA ARG A 267 -9.55 32.36 5.25
C ARG A 267 -10.80 31.90 6.02
N GLY A 268 -11.93 31.78 5.35
CA GLY A 268 -13.23 31.35 5.88
C GLY A 268 -13.53 29.89 5.59
N LYS A 269 -14.68 29.42 6.08
CA LYS A 269 -15.21 28.10 5.73
C LYS A 269 -15.59 28.04 4.25
N VAL A 270 -15.48 26.85 3.67
CA VAL A 270 -15.99 26.54 2.34
C VAL A 270 -17.52 26.69 2.33
N ALA A 271 -18.01 27.48 1.38
CA ALA A 271 -19.45 27.61 1.11
C ALA A 271 -19.92 26.49 0.16
N PRO A 272 -20.99 25.75 0.49
CA PRO A 272 -21.36 24.53 -0.23
C PRO A 272 -21.70 24.71 -1.72
N GLU A 273 -22.30 25.85 -2.06
CA GLU A 273 -22.88 26.18 -3.37
C GLU A 273 -21.84 26.75 -4.33
N ARG A 274 -20.62 27.02 -3.84
CA ARG A 274 -19.52 27.54 -4.65
C ARG A 274 -18.67 26.40 -5.22
N HIS A 275 -17.95 26.70 -6.29
CA HIS A 275 -16.99 25.79 -6.89
C HIS A 275 -15.56 26.16 -6.45
N TYR A 276 -14.76 25.13 -6.22
CA TYR A 276 -13.41 25.23 -5.72
C TYR A 276 -12.46 24.35 -6.52
N VAL A 277 -11.19 24.69 -6.44
CA VAL A 277 -10.08 23.79 -6.77
C VAL A 277 -9.22 23.59 -5.54
N PHE A 278 -8.51 22.47 -5.49
CA PHE A 278 -7.52 22.21 -4.46
C PHE A 278 -6.13 22.37 -5.06
N HIS A 279 -5.41 23.40 -4.64
CA HIS A 279 -4.00 23.53 -5.00
C HIS A 279 -3.18 22.59 -4.11
N PRO A 280 -2.37 21.67 -4.64
CA PRO A 280 -1.64 20.68 -3.84
C PRO A 280 -0.86 21.29 -2.67
N ASP A 281 -0.08 22.35 -2.92
CA ASP A 281 0.73 22.99 -1.87
C ASP A 281 0.01 24.06 -1.04
N ARG A 282 -1.18 24.54 -1.47
CA ARG A 282 -1.85 25.71 -0.86
C ARG A 282 -3.24 25.41 -0.35
N GLY A 283 -3.78 24.23 -0.59
CA GLY A 283 -5.14 23.85 -0.19
C GLY A 283 -6.24 24.45 -1.06
N VAL A 284 -7.44 24.49 -0.49
CA VAL A 284 -8.68 24.86 -1.18
C VAL A 284 -8.74 26.36 -1.49
N ARG A 285 -9.09 26.70 -2.72
CA ARG A 285 -9.42 28.08 -3.14
C ARG A 285 -10.58 28.10 -4.12
N PRO A 286 -11.29 29.23 -4.28
CA PRO A 286 -12.36 29.34 -5.27
C PRO A 286 -11.81 29.09 -6.68
N ALA A 287 -12.62 28.46 -7.52
CA ALA A 287 -12.26 28.25 -8.92
C ALA A 287 -12.25 29.60 -9.67
N GLY A 288 -11.19 29.87 -10.43
CA GLY A 288 -11.04 31.11 -11.22
C GLY A 288 -11.72 31.08 -12.59
N GLY A 289 -11.96 29.88 -13.13
CA GLY A 289 -12.51 29.66 -14.47
C GLY A 289 -11.44 29.56 -15.58
N ASP A 290 -10.19 29.87 -15.26
CA ASP A 290 -8.99 29.79 -16.11
C ASP A 290 -8.05 28.65 -15.68
N GLU A 291 -8.59 27.69 -14.94
CA GLU A 291 -7.82 26.57 -14.40
C GLU A 291 -7.29 25.67 -15.52
N PRO A 292 -6.09 25.08 -15.35
CA PRO A 292 -5.62 24.03 -16.23
C PRO A 292 -6.67 22.90 -16.34
N SER A 293 -6.83 22.33 -17.53
CA SER A 293 -7.90 21.37 -17.83
C SER A 293 -7.81 20.07 -17.02
N ASP A 294 -6.65 19.77 -16.46
CA ASP A 294 -6.38 18.63 -15.61
C ASP A 294 -6.72 18.87 -14.12
N TRP A 295 -6.98 20.13 -13.72
CA TRP A 295 -7.32 20.48 -12.34
C TRP A 295 -8.81 20.20 -12.07
N PRO A 296 -9.15 19.30 -11.13
CA PRO A 296 -10.54 19.02 -10.82
C PRO A 296 -11.22 20.20 -10.15
N VAL A 297 -12.29 20.70 -10.77
CA VAL A 297 -13.22 21.64 -10.14
C VAL A 297 -14.28 20.84 -9.39
N VAL A 298 -14.42 21.12 -8.10
CA VAL A 298 -15.35 20.41 -7.20
C VAL A 298 -16.31 21.38 -6.53
N SER A 299 -17.49 20.89 -6.15
CA SER A 299 -18.42 21.68 -5.35
C SER A 299 -17.91 21.84 -3.92
N GLY A 300 -18.25 22.95 -3.26
CA GLY A 300 -17.96 23.14 -1.84
C GLY A 300 -18.61 22.07 -0.98
N GLN A 301 -19.83 21.64 -1.33
CA GLN A 301 -20.54 20.58 -0.62
C GLN A 301 -19.75 19.27 -0.67
N THR A 302 -19.12 18.91 -1.79
CA THR A 302 -18.21 17.74 -1.87
C THR A 302 -17.03 17.85 -0.90
N LEU A 303 -16.42 19.04 -0.78
CA LEU A 303 -15.27 19.22 0.13
C LEU A 303 -15.70 19.08 1.60
N LEU A 304 -16.87 19.61 1.96
CA LEU A 304 -17.44 19.51 3.30
C LEU A 304 -17.80 18.06 3.65
N ASP A 305 -18.47 17.36 2.73
CA ASP A 305 -18.76 15.94 2.83
C ASP A 305 -17.49 15.11 3.05
N MET A 306 -16.46 15.34 2.24
CA MET A 306 -15.18 14.68 2.37
C MET A 306 -14.54 14.95 3.73
N GLU A 307 -14.60 16.19 4.25
CA GLU A 307 -14.07 16.51 5.58
C GLU A 307 -14.79 15.72 6.69
N GLN A 308 -16.09 15.45 6.50
CA GLN A 308 -16.95 14.72 7.43
C GLN A 308 -16.95 13.20 7.21
N ASP A 309 -16.21 12.69 6.22
CA ASP A 309 -16.24 11.28 5.80
C ASP A 309 -17.61 10.80 5.28
N ASP A 310 -18.46 11.72 4.80
CA ASP A 310 -19.76 11.40 4.22
C ASP A 310 -19.64 11.27 2.69
N TYR A 311 -19.87 10.06 2.18
CA TYR A 311 -19.87 9.79 0.74
C TYR A 311 -21.23 9.30 0.22
N SER A 312 -22.32 9.63 0.93
CA SER A 312 -23.68 9.24 0.56
C SER A 312 -24.14 9.80 -0.80
N ARG A 313 -23.63 10.97 -1.20
CA ARG A 313 -23.99 11.63 -2.46
C ARG A 313 -23.14 11.12 -3.63
N ALA A 314 -23.81 10.74 -4.73
CA ALA A 314 -23.14 10.29 -5.96
C ALA A 314 -22.14 11.34 -6.52
N GLN A 315 -22.49 12.62 -6.45
CA GLN A 315 -21.61 13.72 -6.87
C GLN A 315 -20.34 13.77 -6.01
N THR A 316 -20.44 13.56 -4.70
CA THR A 316 -19.29 13.49 -3.78
C THR A 316 -18.37 12.33 -4.17
N VAL A 317 -18.92 11.14 -4.42
CA VAL A 317 -18.13 9.97 -4.84
C VAL A 317 -17.38 10.25 -6.14
N GLN A 318 -18.05 10.83 -7.14
CA GLN A 318 -17.43 11.14 -8.42
C GLN A 318 -16.33 12.21 -8.30
N GLN A 319 -16.64 13.34 -7.65
CA GLN A 319 -15.71 14.47 -7.53
C GLN A 319 -14.52 14.14 -6.62
N SER A 320 -14.75 13.45 -5.51
CA SER A 320 -13.68 13.02 -4.59
C SER A 320 -12.69 12.07 -5.27
N LYS A 321 -13.16 11.14 -6.10
CA LYS A 321 -12.29 10.25 -6.90
C LYS A 321 -11.38 11.04 -7.85
N LEU A 322 -11.92 12.03 -8.55
CA LEU A 322 -11.13 12.87 -9.45
C LEU A 322 -10.11 13.69 -8.67
N LEU A 323 -10.54 14.31 -7.57
CA LEU A 323 -9.71 15.13 -6.71
C LEU A 323 -8.57 14.33 -6.08
N MET A 324 -8.85 13.21 -5.42
CA MET A 324 -7.81 12.38 -4.79
C MET A 324 -6.82 11.84 -5.82
N ARG A 325 -7.30 11.42 -6.99
CA ARG A 325 -6.40 10.99 -8.08
C ARG A 325 -5.46 12.11 -8.50
N PHE A 326 -5.96 13.34 -8.64
CA PHE A 326 -5.14 14.50 -8.96
C PHE A 326 -4.09 14.77 -7.87
N LEU A 327 -4.49 14.84 -6.59
CA LEU A 327 -3.57 15.12 -5.48
C LEU A 327 -2.50 14.03 -5.33
N LEU A 328 -2.90 12.74 -5.36
CA LEU A 328 -1.95 11.63 -5.27
C LEU A 328 -0.96 11.66 -6.43
N ASN A 329 -1.42 11.84 -7.67
CA ASN A 329 -0.54 11.90 -8.83
C ASN A 329 0.45 13.06 -8.77
N HIS A 330 0.02 14.22 -8.27
CA HIS A 330 0.89 15.38 -8.09
C HIS A 330 2.06 15.04 -7.14
N HIS A 331 1.75 14.50 -5.96
CA HIS A 331 2.77 14.15 -4.97
C HIS A 331 3.62 12.93 -5.34
N LEU A 332 3.12 12.04 -6.23
CA LEU A 332 3.91 10.95 -6.79
C LEU A 332 4.92 11.40 -7.86
N GLY A 333 4.88 12.66 -8.31
CA GLY A 333 5.87 13.20 -9.26
C GLY A 333 5.93 12.45 -10.60
N GLY A 334 4.81 11.89 -11.05
CA GLY A 334 4.73 11.14 -12.31
C GLY A 334 5.10 9.65 -12.21
N VAL A 335 5.47 9.14 -11.03
CA VAL A 335 5.66 7.70 -10.81
C VAL A 335 4.29 7.01 -10.81
N PRO A 336 3.98 6.11 -11.77
CA PRO A 336 2.71 5.41 -11.78
C PRO A 336 2.64 4.40 -10.63
N LEU A 337 1.43 4.15 -10.16
CA LEU A 337 1.15 3.05 -9.23
C LEU A 337 1.11 1.72 -9.99
N ASN A 338 1.92 0.76 -9.56
CA ASN A 338 2.02 -0.58 -10.14
C ASN A 338 0.69 -1.31 -10.04
N THR A 339 -0.04 -1.15 -8.93
CA THR A 339 -1.36 -1.75 -8.73
C THR A 339 -2.38 -1.31 -9.78
N ARG A 340 -2.30 -0.04 -10.20
CA ARG A 340 -3.13 0.48 -11.29
C ARG A 340 -2.75 -0.15 -12.63
N GLN A 341 -1.45 -0.33 -12.90
CA GLN A 341 -0.99 -0.98 -14.13
C GLN A 341 -1.51 -2.43 -14.20
N ILE A 342 -1.41 -3.18 -13.09
CA ILE A 342 -1.94 -4.54 -12.98
C ILE A 342 -3.45 -4.58 -13.26
N LEU A 343 -4.23 -3.67 -12.67
CA LEU A 343 -5.68 -3.58 -12.92
C LEU A 343 -5.99 -3.32 -14.40
N LEU A 344 -5.25 -2.41 -15.04
CA LEU A 344 -5.43 -2.12 -16.46
C LEU A 344 -5.06 -3.31 -17.35
N ASP A 345 -4.07 -4.10 -16.96
CA ASP A 345 -3.64 -5.26 -17.72
C ASP A 345 -4.60 -6.45 -17.53
N LEU A 346 -5.18 -6.60 -16.33
CA LEU A 346 -6.24 -7.58 -16.07
C LEU A 346 -7.55 -7.27 -16.80
N GLN A 347 -7.89 -5.99 -17.00
CA GLN A 347 -9.09 -5.58 -17.74
C GLN A 347 -8.95 -5.67 -19.27
N LYS A 348 -7.74 -5.86 -19.78
CA LYS A 348 -7.45 -6.06 -21.21
C LYS A 348 -7.41 -7.54 -21.62
N LEU A 349 -7.38 -8.44 -20.65
CA LEU A 349 -7.53 -9.89 -20.81
C LEU A 349 -9.02 -10.24 -20.79
#